data_AF-A0A0F9CLQ6-F1
#
_entry.id   AF-A0A0F9CLQ6-F1
#
_cell.length_a   1.000
_cell.length_b   1.000
_cell.length_c   1.000
_cell.angle_alpha   90.00
_cell.angle_beta   90.00
_cell.angle_gamma   90.00
#
_symmetry.space_group_name_H-M   'P 1'
#
loop_
_entity.id
_entity.type
_entity.pdbx_description
1 polymer ?
#
loop_
_entity_poly.entity_id
_entity_poly.type
_entity_poly.pdbx_seq_one_letter_code
_entity_poly.pdbx_strand_id
1 'polypeptide(L)'
;MYEIRHLKPASCFSTQKGGKYLYPSCKECKGKLCAKYVKDKRFSRFLADGPIKCVGCEKLFRATDFLLTDLKNGLPRCKPCKESMGVKPGRMRRDDIKAHVRYLKGVPCADCGIPYSPWVMDFDHVRGKKKFNLSRAYRKVSSIRRTSEEASKCEVVCANCHRDRTQKLHEKSRLDSSSVYVPDVVKPLPGQTWYEANKARIAARIKIRRLETAAFIRSLKDGKPCVDCDTVHPYWRLEFDHLREKTISVSHILKEKHWGRKRILKEVAKCDLVCANCHRDRTQDRMLEEAS
;
A
#
# COMPACT_ATOMS: atom_id res chain seq x y z
N MET A 1 21.35 -9.41 -14.33
CA MET A 1 20.58 -8.78 -15.43
C MET A 1 19.12 -9.10 -15.20
N TYR A 2 18.24 -8.11 -15.12
CA TYR A 2 16.80 -8.35 -14.99
C TYR A 2 16.20 -8.15 -16.38
N GLU A 3 15.82 -9.25 -17.04
CA GLU A 3 15.07 -9.21 -18.29
C GLU A 3 13.69 -8.61 -18.02
N ILE A 4 13.41 -7.46 -18.62
CA ILE A 4 12.16 -6.73 -18.44
C ILE A 4 11.17 -7.23 -19.48
N ARG A 5 10.42 -8.28 -19.14
CA ARG A 5 9.50 -8.95 -20.08
C ARG A 5 8.18 -8.20 -20.36
N HIS A 6 7.99 -6.98 -19.85
CA HIS A 6 6.70 -6.26 -19.98
C HIS A 6 6.80 -4.78 -20.36
N LEU A 7 7.87 -4.35 -21.02
CA LEU A 7 7.89 -3.01 -21.63
C LEU A 7 7.57 -3.12 -23.12
N LYS A 8 6.38 -2.63 -23.50
CA LYS A 8 6.06 -2.45 -24.90
C LYS A 8 6.93 -1.32 -25.49
N PRO A 9 7.55 -1.52 -26.67
CA PRO A 9 8.41 -0.53 -27.29
C PRO A 9 7.67 0.75 -27.69
N ALA A 10 8.41 1.84 -27.89
CA ALA A 10 7.87 3.16 -28.29
C ALA A 10 7.05 3.12 -29.61
N SER A 11 7.21 2.07 -30.42
CA SER A 11 6.44 1.80 -31.63
C SER A 11 4.96 1.44 -31.38
N CYS A 12 4.57 1.12 -30.14
CA CYS A 12 3.19 0.82 -29.76
C CYS A 12 2.29 2.06 -29.61
N PHE A 13 2.83 3.25 -29.82
CA PHE A 13 2.18 4.52 -29.59
C PHE A 13 1.94 5.26 -30.91
N SER A 14 0.75 5.85 -31.10
CA SER A 14 0.45 6.64 -32.31
C SER A 14 0.73 8.13 -32.09
N THR A 15 1.37 8.76 -33.07
CA THR A 15 1.55 10.21 -33.17
C THR A 15 0.46 10.76 -34.09
N GLN A 16 -0.40 11.65 -33.60
CA GLN A 16 -1.22 12.49 -34.49
C GLN A 16 -0.85 13.96 -34.29
N LYS A 17 -0.59 14.62 -35.41
CA LYS A 17 -0.29 16.05 -35.53
C LYS A 17 -1.60 16.83 -35.45
N GLY A 18 -1.67 17.81 -34.54
CA GLY A 18 -2.77 18.78 -34.49
C GLY A 18 -3.40 18.87 -33.10
N GLY A 19 -2.78 19.63 -32.20
CA GLY A 19 -3.31 19.92 -30.87
C GLY A 19 -2.19 20.19 -29.86
N LYS A 20 -2.32 21.26 -29.07
CA LYS A 20 -1.29 21.88 -28.23
C LYS A 20 -0.71 21.00 -27.08
N TYR A 21 -1.04 19.71 -27.02
CA TYR A 21 -0.57 18.76 -26.00
C TYR A 21 -0.35 17.36 -26.60
N LEU A 22 0.91 16.98 -26.78
CA LEU A 22 1.33 15.66 -27.27
C LEU A 22 1.37 14.66 -26.12
N TYR A 23 0.43 13.71 -26.08
CA TYR A 23 0.64 12.45 -25.37
C TYR A 23 0.30 11.26 -26.27
N PRO A 24 1.17 10.23 -26.30
CA PRO A 24 0.99 9.06 -27.14
C PRO A 24 -0.21 8.22 -26.66
N SER A 25 -1.23 8.08 -27.51
CA SER A 25 -2.30 7.11 -27.30
C SER A 25 -1.77 5.71 -27.60
N CYS A 26 -1.89 4.80 -26.62
CA CYS A 26 -1.68 3.37 -26.86
C CYS A 26 -2.75 2.87 -27.84
N LYS A 27 -2.32 2.22 -28.92
CA LYS A 27 -3.20 1.73 -30.01
C LYS A 27 -4.29 0.76 -29.52
N GLU A 28 -4.07 0.06 -28.41
CA GLU A 28 -5.00 -0.92 -27.86
C GLU A 28 -6.03 -0.30 -26.88
N CYS A 29 -5.67 0.73 -26.10
CA CYS A 29 -6.54 1.24 -25.03
C CYS A 29 -7.18 2.61 -25.30
N LYS A 30 -6.93 3.22 -26.47
CA LYS A 30 -7.50 4.50 -26.94
C LYS A 30 -7.47 5.63 -25.89
N GLY A 31 -6.46 5.66 -25.01
CA GLY A 31 -6.23 6.81 -24.12
C GLY A 31 -7.19 6.97 -22.93
N LYS A 32 -8.12 6.05 -22.66
CA LYS A 32 -9.05 6.16 -21.51
C LYS A 32 -8.35 6.10 -20.14
N LEU A 33 -7.15 5.52 -20.07
CA LEU A 33 -6.40 5.28 -18.84
C LEU A 33 -5.47 6.42 -18.41
N CYS A 34 -5.26 7.44 -19.25
CA CYS A 34 -4.18 8.41 -19.04
C CYS A 34 -4.67 9.81 -18.64
N ALA A 35 -5.95 10.15 -18.85
CA ALA A 35 -6.43 11.53 -18.69
C ALA A 35 -6.46 12.05 -17.24
N LYS A 36 -6.55 11.18 -16.22
CA LYS A 36 -6.60 11.59 -14.80
C LYS A 36 -5.21 11.70 -14.13
N TYR A 37 -4.16 11.16 -14.76
CA TYR A 37 -2.83 10.98 -14.14
C TYR A 37 -1.82 12.10 -14.44
N VAL A 38 -2.15 13.07 -15.31
CA VAL A 38 -1.17 13.98 -15.94
C VAL A 38 -1.16 15.39 -15.31
N LYS A 39 -1.57 15.54 -14.04
CA LYS A 39 -1.42 16.84 -13.33
C LYS A 39 -0.19 16.93 -12.42
N ASP A 40 0.52 15.84 -12.15
CA ASP A 40 1.76 15.91 -11.36
C ASP A 40 2.97 16.19 -12.26
N LYS A 41 3.47 17.44 -12.23
CA LYS A 41 4.68 17.89 -12.95
C LYS A 41 5.93 17.06 -12.60
N ARG A 42 5.92 16.30 -11.50
CA ARG A 42 7.03 15.39 -11.14
C ARG A 42 6.99 14.07 -11.89
N PHE A 43 5.82 13.65 -12.38
CA PHE A 43 5.62 12.35 -13.03
C PHE A 43 5.92 12.38 -14.53
N SER A 44 5.66 13.51 -15.19
CA SER A 44 5.94 13.71 -16.63
C SER A 44 7.42 13.56 -17.00
N ARG A 45 8.32 13.80 -16.04
CA ARG A 45 9.78 13.70 -16.24
C ARG A 45 10.30 12.25 -16.28
N PHE A 46 9.51 11.26 -15.84
CA PHE A 46 9.95 9.86 -15.76
C PHE A 46 9.57 8.99 -16.97
N LEU A 47 8.63 9.46 -17.80
CA LEU A 47 8.10 8.69 -18.94
C LEU A 47 8.56 9.23 -20.30
N ALA A 48 9.16 10.42 -20.35
CA ALA A 48 9.44 11.14 -21.60
C ALA A 48 10.82 10.83 -22.23
N ASP A 49 11.81 10.40 -21.44
CA ASP A 49 13.18 10.35 -21.93
C ASP A 49 13.57 8.90 -22.25
N GLY A 50 13.87 8.66 -23.53
CA GLY A 50 14.44 7.42 -24.02
C GLY A 50 15.76 7.05 -23.33
N PRO A 51 16.40 5.94 -23.73
CA PRO A 51 17.66 5.51 -23.13
C PRO A 51 18.74 6.60 -23.26
N ILE A 52 19.37 6.96 -22.14
CA ILE A 52 20.43 7.97 -22.03
C ILE A 52 21.79 7.28 -22.06
N LYS A 53 22.71 7.75 -22.91
CA LYS A 53 24.07 7.23 -23.03
C LYS A 53 24.94 7.72 -21.87
N CYS A 54 25.65 6.81 -21.20
CA CYS A 54 26.60 7.15 -20.15
C CYS A 54 27.92 7.69 -20.74
N VAL A 55 28.41 8.83 -20.26
CA VAL A 55 29.71 9.41 -20.66
C VAL A 55 30.91 8.56 -20.18
N GLY A 56 30.72 7.72 -19.16
CA GLY A 56 31.79 6.91 -18.58
C GLY A 56 32.02 5.55 -19.24
N CYS A 57 30.94 4.82 -19.55
CA CYS A 57 31.02 3.46 -20.11
C CYS A 57 30.30 3.30 -21.44
N GLU A 58 29.78 4.39 -21.99
CA GLU A 58 29.12 4.45 -23.31
C GLU A 58 27.87 3.59 -23.50
N LYS A 59 27.45 2.85 -22.46
CA LYS A 59 26.23 2.05 -22.47
C LYS A 59 24.99 2.91 -22.29
N LEU A 60 23.87 2.40 -22.79
CA LEU A 60 22.55 3.00 -22.68
C LEU A 60 21.87 2.60 -21.37
N PHE A 61 21.33 3.58 -20.64
CA PHE A 61 20.65 3.38 -19.37
C PHE A 61 19.38 4.22 -19.26
N ARG A 62 18.55 3.97 -18.24
CA ARG A 62 17.39 4.80 -17.93
C ARG A 62 17.82 6.06 -17.18
N ALA A 63 17.02 7.12 -17.23
CA ALA A 63 17.25 8.32 -16.42
C ALA A 63 17.43 8.01 -14.90
N THR A 64 16.76 6.97 -14.39
CA THR A 64 16.89 6.50 -13.00
C THR A 64 18.27 5.93 -12.64
N ASP A 65 19.07 5.57 -13.64
CA ASP A 65 20.42 5.00 -13.47
C ASP A 65 21.51 6.08 -13.36
N PHE A 66 21.13 7.36 -13.46
CA PHE A 66 21.98 8.54 -13.31
C PHE A 66 21.63 9.32 -12.03
N LEU A 67 22.50 10.23 -11.62
CA LEU A 67 22.15 11.24 -10.61
C LEU A 67 21.43 12.41 -11.29
N LEU A 68 20.44 12.99 -10.61
CA LEU A 68 19.70 14.16 -11.10
C LEU A 68 20.62 15.37 -11.38
N THR A 69 21.71 15.50 -10.64
CA THR A 69 22.75 16.52 -10.86
C THR A 69 23.49 16.30 -12.18
N ASP A 70 23.84 15.06 -12.51
CA ASP A 70 24.57 14.73 -13.75
C ASP A 70 23.69 14.94 -14.99
N LEU A 71 22.40 14.62 -14.88
CA LEU A 71 21.41 14.90 -15.93
C LEU A 71 21.22 16.40 -16.16
N LYS A 72 21.19 17.20 -15.08
CA LYS A 72 21.08 18.67 -15.18
C LYS A 72 22.34 19.31 -15.76
N ASN A 73 23.50 18.74 -15.45
CA ASN A 73 24.81 19.27 -15.87
C ASN A 73 25.22 18.77 -17.27
N GLY A 74 24.38 17.99 -17.97
CA GLY A 74 24.67 17.50 -19.32
C GLY A 74 25.79 16.45 -19.40
N LEU A 75 26.27 15.94 -18.27
CA LEU A 75 27.35 14.95 -18.18
C LEU A 75 26.85 13.65 -17.50
N PRO A 76 25.88 12.94 -18.11
CA PRO A 76 25.25 11.78 -17.49
C PRO A 76 26.25 10.63 -17.34
N ARG A 77 26.62 10.29 -16.10
CA ARG A 77 27.42 9.11 -15.78
C ARG A 77 26.60 8.12 -14.95
N CYS A 78 26.55 6.86 -15.36
CA CYS A 78 25.75 5.85 -14.68
C CYS A 78 26.28 5.57 -13.26
N LYS A 79 25.38 5.16 -12.37
CA LYS A 79 25.70 4.85 -10.96
C LYS A 79 26.89 3.87 -10.81
N PRO A 80 27.02 2.79 -11.60
CA PRO A 80 28.21 1.92 -11.58
C PRO A 80 29.53 2.66 -11.87
N CYS A 81 29.55 3.54 -12.88
CA CYS A 81 30.75 4.32 -13.21
C CYS A 81 31.07 5.38 -12.16
N LYS A 82 30.08 5.89 -11.42
CA LYS A 82 30.33 6.80 -10.29
C LYS A 82 30.87 6.04 -9.07
N GLU A 83 30.37 4.83 -8.83
CA GLU A 83 30.84 3.95 -7.76
C GLU A 83 32.31 3.53 -7.97
N SER A 84 32.70 3.20 -9.22
CA SER A 84 34.10 2.93 -9.56
C SER A 84 35.02 4.14 -9.43
N MET A 85 34.46 5.36 -9.45
CA MET A 85 35.17 6.62 -9.20
C MET A 85 35.20 7.01 -7.72
N GLY A 86 34.77 6.15 -6.80
CA GLY A 86 34.75 6.43 -5.36
C GLY A 86 33.65 7.42 -4.93
N VAL A 87 32.82 7.90 -5.86
CA VAL A 87 31.68 8.78 -5.57
C VAL A 87 30.54 7.91 -5.05
N LYS A 88 30.46 7.75 -3.73
CA LYS A 88 29.31 7.12 -3.09
C LYS A 88 28.07 7.94 -3.45
N PRO A 89 27.03 7.36 -4.08
CA PRO A 89 25.80 8.11 -4.30
C PRO A 89 25.29 8.55 -2.94
N GLY A 90 25.18 9.86 -2.73
CA GLY A 90 24.55 10.43 -1.53
C GLY A 90 23.20 9.74 -1.32
N ARG A 91 22.76 9.58 -0.06
CA ARG A 91 21.47 8.92 0.26
C ARG A 91 20.42 9.42 -0.72
N MET A 92 19.91 8.51 -1.56
CA MET A 92 18.91 8.84 -2.55
C MET A 92 17.76 9.57 -1.84
N ARG A 93 17.29 10.69 -2.39
CA ARG A 93 16.32 11.51 -1.67
C ARG A 93 15.09 10.65 -1.41
N ARG A 94 14.50 10.75 -0.22
CA ARG A 94 13.33 9.96 0.17
C ARG A 94 12.23 10.04 -0.88
N ASP A 95 12.15 11.15 -1.59
CA ASP A 95 11.19 11.41 -2.65
C ASP A 95 11.44 10.58 -3.92
N ASP A 96 12.69 10.28 -4.26
CA ASP A 96 13.04 9.41 -5.39
C ASP A 96 12.54 7.98 -5.12
N ILE A 97 12.68 7.49 -3.88
CA ILE A 97 12.17 6.17 -3.49
C ILE A 97 10.65 6.15 -3.49
N LYS A 98 10.00 7.20 -2.97
CA LYS A 98 8.54 7.31 -3.01
C LYS A 98 8.02 7.32 -4.45
N ALA A 99 8.67 8.06 -5.35
CA ALA A 99 8.32 8.10 -6.77
C ALA A 99 8.48 6.72 -7.42
N HIS A 100 9.59 6.03 -7.15
CA HIS A 100 9.82 4.66 -7.65
C HIS A 100 8.76 3.68 -7.15
N VAL A 101 8.41 3.73 -5.86
CA VAL A 101 7.34 2.89 -5.28
C VAL A 101 5.99 3.18 -5.94
N ARG A 102 5.66 4.46 -6.19
CA ARG A 102 4.42 4.82 -6.92
C ARG A 102 4.43 4.30 -8.35
N TYR A 103 5.56 4.42 -9.05
CA TYR A 103 5.73 3.89 -10.40
C TYR A 103 5.50 2.38 -10.45
N LEU A 104 6.08 1.62 -9.52
CA LEU A 104 5.88 0.16 -9.44
C LEU A 104 4.41 -0.22 -9.19
N LYS A 105 3.62 0.65 -8.56
CA LYS A 105 2.18 0.46 -8.36
C LYS A 105 1.32 0.88 -9.54
N GLY A 106 1.91 1.48 -10.59
CA GLY A 106 1.21 1.96 -11.78
C GLY A 106 0.75 0.86 -12.74
N VAL A 107 0.54 -0.36 -12.25
CA VAL A 107 0.03 -1.51 -13.00
C VAL A 107 -1.40 -1.81 -12.56
N PRO A 108 -2.25 -2.41 -13.40
CA PRO A 108 -3.58 -2.84 -12.99
C PRO A 108 -3.53 -3.85 -11.84
N CYS A 109 -4.61 -3.92 -11.05
CA CYS A 109 -4.71 -4.88 -9.96
C CYS A 109 -4.61 -6.31 -10.50
N ALA A 110 -3.74 -7.14 -9.91
CA ALA A 110 -3.57 -8.53 -10.32
C ALA A 110 -4.85 -9.37 -10.23
N ASP A 111 -5.72 -9.09 -9.25
CA ASP A 111 -6.96 -9.86 -9.04
C ASP A 111 -8.14 -9.39 -9.91
N CYS A 112 -8.49 -8.10 -9.86
CA CYS A 112 -9.66 -7.58 -10.57
C CYS A 112 -9.35 -6.97 -11.95
N GLY A 113 -8.08 -6.82 -12.32
CA GLY A 113 -7.66 -6.20 -13.58
C GLY A 113 -7.94 -4.70 -13.70
N ILE A 114 -8.60 -4.09 -12.71
CA ILE A 114 -8.93 -2.67 -12.71
C ILE A 114 -7.68 -1.87 -12.29
N PRO A 115 -7.30 -0.83 -13.06
CA PRO A 115 -6.27 0.09 -12.66
C PRO A 115 -6.80 1.12 -11.67
N TYR A 116 -6.09 1.28 -10.55
CA TYR A 116 -6.38 2.29 -9.54
C TYR A 116 -5.16 3.20 -9.32
N SER A 117 -5.41 4.32 -8.63
CA SER A 117 -4.35 5.23 -8.23
C SER A 117 -3.31 4.54 -7.33
N PRO A 118 -2.01 4.92 -7.40
CA PRO A 118 -0.95 4.28 -6.62
C PRO A 118 -1.14 4.30 -5.08
N TRP A 119 -1.96 5.19 -4.52
CA TRP A 119 -2.30 5.20 -3.10
C TRP A 119 -3.33 4.12 -2.73
N VAL A 120 -4.24 3.76 -3.64
CA VAL A 120 -5.20 2.67 -3.48
C VAL A 120 -4.52 1.30 -3.58
N MET A 121 -3.47 1.20 -4.39
CA MET A 121 -2.75 -0.05 -4.66
C MET A 121 -1.82 -0.46 -3.51
N ASP A 122 -1.67 -1.76 -3.28
CA ASP A 122 -0.77 -2.40 -2.30
C ASP A 122 0.14 -3.44 -2.95
N PHE A 123 1.27 -3.70 -2.31
CA PHE A 123 2.12 -4.84 -2.63
C PHE A 123 1.75 -6.02 -1.74
N ASP A 124 1.19 -7.06 -2.33
CA ASP A 124 0.92 -8.32 -1.68
C ASP A 124 2.08 -9.29 -1.88
N HIS A 125 2.66 -9.77 -0.78
CA HIS A 125 3.84 -10.64 -0.80
C HIS A 125 3.40 -12.09 -1.08
N VAL A 126 3.52 -12.53 -2.33
CA VAL A 126 3.07 -13.89 -2.74
C VAL A 126 4.18 -14.93 -2.82
N ARG A 127 5.45 -14.51 -2.90
CA ARG A 127 6.58 -15.42 -3.09
C ARG A 127 7.82 -15.00 -2.30
N GLY A 128 8.63 -16.00 -1.97
CA GLY A 128 9.91 -15.80 -1.27
C GLY A 128 9.78 -15.21 0.14
N LYS A 129 10.94 -14.99 0.78
CA LYS A 129 10.98 -14.36 2.10
C LYS A 129 10.99 -12.83 1.98
N LYS A 130 10.02 -12.19 2.63
CA LYS A 130 9.90 -10.74 2.77
C LYS A 130 11.10 -10.19 3.55
N LYS A 131 11.87 -9.30 2.94
CA LYS A 131 13.00 -8.64 3.63
C LYS A 131 12.56 -7.36 4.32
N PHE A 132 11.59 -6.63 3.76
CA PHE A 132 11.08 -5.40 4.35
C PHE A 132 9.70 -5.04 3.78
N ASN A 133 9.02 -4.09 4.41
CA ASN A 133 7.74 -3.56 3.93
C ASN A 133 7.99 -2.46 2.87
N LEU A 134 7.52 -2.69 1.64
CA LEU A 134 7.71 -1.77 0.51
C LEU A 134 7.05 -0.41 0.72
N SER A 135 5.89 -0.34 1.38
CA SER A 135 5.24 0.92 1.75
C SER A 135 6.07 1.76 2.73
N ARG A 136 7.03 1.15 3.43
CA ARG A 136 8.01 1.83 4.31
C ARG A 136 9.44 1.79 3.77
N ALA A 137 9.64 1.39 2.50
CA ALA A 137 10.97 1.24 1.91
C ALA A 137 11.77 2.56 1.97
N TYR A 138 11.13 3.69 1.73
CA TYR A 138 11.76 5.03 1.79
C TYR A 138 12.36 5.39 3.15
N ARG A 139 11.97 4.71 4.24
CA ARG A 139 12.56 4.90 5.58
C ARG A 139 13.75 3.99 5.86
N LYS A 140 13.79 2.81 5.23
CA LYS A 140 14.72 1.72 5.58
C LYS A 140 15.73 1.38 4.49
N VAL A 141 15.47 1.75 3.24
CA VAL A 141 16.23 1.34 2.06
C VAL A 141 16.77 2.57 1.37
N SER A 142 18.00 2.51 0.88
CA SER A 142 18.69 3.60 0.18
C SER A 142 18.81 3.39 -1.34
N SER A 143 18.25 2.30 -1.88
CA SER A 143 18.48 1.86 -3.26
C SER A 143 17.21 1.42 -4.01
N ILE A 144 17.06 1.91 -5.24
CA ILE A 144 16.05 1.48 -6.23
C ILE A 144 16.15 -0.02 -6.47
N ARG A 145 17.38 -0.54 -6.68
CA ARG A 145 17.61 -1.97 -6.96
C ARG A 145 16.96 -2.85 -5.90
N ARG A 146 17.25 -2.57 -4.63
CA ARG A 146 16.69 -3.33 -3.50
C ARG A 146 15.17 -3.23 -3.44
N THR A 147 14.62 -2.05 -3.74
CA THR A 147 13.18 -1.83 -3.79
C THR A 147 12.53 -2.65 -4.91
N SER A 148 13.13 -2.66 -6.10
CA SER A 148 12.68 -3.48 -7.23
C SER A 148 12.80 -4.98 -6.97
N GLU A 149 13.88 -5.42 -6.31
CA GLU A 149 14.10 -6.82 -5.92
C GLU A 149 13.09 -7.34 -4.90
N GLU A 150 12.62 -6.46 -4.01
CA GLU A 150 11.56 -6.82 -3.09
C GLU A 150 10.18 -6.73 -3.76
N ALA A 151 9.97 -5.75 -4.64
CA ALA A 151 8.76 -5.62 -5.43
C ALA A 151 8.55 -6.79 -6.41
N SER A 152 9.63 -7.37 -6.95
CA SER A 152 9.55 -8.54 -7.83
C SER A 152 9.05 -9.80 -7.13
N LYS A 153 8.98 -9.80 -5.79
CA LYS A 153 8.37 -10.86 -4.98
C LYS A 153 6.89 -10.61 -4.66
N CYS A 154 6.39 -9.46 -5.06
CA CYS A 154 5.05 -9.03 -4.74
C CYS A 154 4.17 -9.05 -6.00
N GLU A 155 2.87 -9.17 -5.77
CA GLU A 155 1.85 -8.80 -6.74
C GLU A 155 1.25 -7.46 -6.33
N VAL A 156 0.89 -6.64 -7.32
CA VAL A 156 0.25 -5.35 -7.05
C VAL A 156 -1.25 -5.54 -7.13
N VAL A 157 -1.94 -5.29 -6.02
CA VAL A 157 -3.39 -5.49 -5.88
C VAL A 157 -4.03 -4.26 -5.26
N CYS A 158 -5.31 -4.00 -5.54
CA CYS A 158 -6.03 -2.94 -4.86
C CYS A 158 -6.31 -3.30 -3.39
N ALA A 159 -6.57 -2.31 -2.55
CA ALA A 159 -6.78 -2.52 -1.11
C ALA A 159 -7.93 -3.50 -0.80
N ASN A 160 -9.01 -3.47 -1.60
CA ASN A 160 -10.12 -4.40 -1.47
C ASN A 160 -9.70 -5.85 -1.78
N CYS A 161 -9.04 -6.10 -2.91
CA CYS A 161 -8.57 -7.44 -3.29
C CYS A 161 -7.49 -7.98 -2.32
N HIS A 162 -6.59 -7.12 -1.86
CA HIS A 162 -5.61 -7.48 -0.83
C HIS A 162 -6.27 -7.94 0.48
N ARG A 163 -7.39 -7.31 0.88
CA ARG A 163 -8.19 -7.73 2.04
C ARG A 163 -8.88 -9.07 1.81
N ASP A 164 -9.34 -9.36 0.60
CA ASP A 164 -9.90 -10.68 0.27
C ASP A 164 -8.86 -11.79 0.39
N ARG A 165 -7.64 -11.58 -0.12
CA ARG A 165 -6.53 -12.53 0.05
C ARG A 165 -6.24 -12.79 1.52
N THR A 166 -6.14 -11.72 2.31
CA THR A 166 -5.92 -11.80 3.76
C THR A 166 -7.04 -12.57 4.46
N GLN A 167 -8.30 -12.32 4.10
CA GLN A 167 -9.45 -13.00 4.70
C GLN A 167 -9.44 -14.51 4.36
N LYS A 168 -9.15 -14.90 3.11
CA LYS A 168 -9.04 -16.31 2.70
C LYS A 168 -7.97 -17.05 3.50
N LEU A 169 -6.82 -16.41 3.75
CA LEU A 169 -5.77 -16.98 4.60
C LEU A 169 -6.25 -17.17 6.05
N HIS A 170 -6.95 -16.17 6.61
CA HIS A 170 -7.48 -16.27 7.96
C HIS A 170 -8.57 -17.32 8.12
N GLU A 171 -9.46 -17.47 7.13
CA GLU A 171 -10.50 -18.49 7.13
C GLU A 171 -9.90 -19.89 7.20
N LYS A 172 -8.90 -20.17 6.35
CA LYS A 172 -8.17 -21.45 6.40
C LYS A 172 -7.54 -21.73 7.77
N SER A 173 -7.01 -20.70 8.44
CA SER A 173 -6.42 -20.85 9.78
C SER A 173 -7.45 -20.98 10.92
N ARG A 174 -8.69 -20.52 10.73
CA ARG A 174 -9.74 -20.54 11.75
C ARG A 174 -10.48 -21.86 11.85
N LEU A 175 -10.64 -22.55 10.72
CA LEU A 175 -11.23 -23.89 10.69
C LEU A 175 -10.44 -24.90 11.55
N ASP A 176 -9.19 -24.59 11.87
CA ASP A 176 -8.27 -25.41 12.69
C ASP A 176 -8.33 -25.09 14.20
N SER A 177 -9.13 -24.10 14.65
CA SER A 177 -9.09 -23.57 16.04
C SER A 177 -10.49 -23.35 16.66
N SER A 178 -11.40 -24.29 16.44
CA SER A 178 -12.80 -24.20 16.89
C SER A 178 -13.01 -24.63 18.36
N SER A 179 -12.42 -23.90 19.31
CA SER A 179 -12.98 -23.61 20.65
C SER A 179 -11.94 -22.85 21.48
N VAL A 180 -12.38 -21.88 22.29
CA VAL A 180 -11.51 -21.22 23.27
C VAL A 180 -11.82 -21.81 24.64
N TYR A 181 -10.96 -22.73 25.10
CA TYR A 181 -11.02 -23.22 26.48
C TYR A 181 -10.69 -22.10 27.47
N VAL A 182 -11.49 -21.99 28.53
CA VAL A 182 -11.26 -21.06 29.63
C VAL A 182 -10.95 -21.88 30.88
N PRO A 183 -9.70 -21.85 31.37
CA PRO A 183 -9.35 -22.54 32.61
C PRO A 183 -10.18 -22.07 33.79
N ASP A 184 -10.49 -22.96 34.73
CA ASP A 184 -11.17 -22.62 35.98
C ASP A 184 -10.36 -21.66 36.87
N VAL A 185 -11.01 -21.10 37.89
CA VAL A 185 -10.33 -20.21 38.84
C VAL A 185 -9.43 -21.07 39.74
N VAL A 186 -8.16 -20.70 39.81
CA VAL A 186 -7.17 -21.41 40.63
C VAL A 186 -6.84 -20.57 41.87
N LYS A 187 -6.83 -21.20 43.05
CA LYS A 187 -6.38 -20.57 44.30
C LYS A 187 -4.84 -20.45 44.27
N PRO A 188 -4.24 -19.29 44.60
CA PRO A 188 -2.79 -19.12 44.54
C PRO A 188 -2.05 -19.99 45.56
N LEU A 189 -0.86 -20.45 45.20
CA LEU A 189 0.07 -21.10 46.14
C LEU A 189 0.71 -20.07 47.09
N PRO A 190 1.26 -20.47 48.25
CA PRO A 190 1.98 -19.57 49.15
C PRO A 190 3.11 -18.83 48.42
N GLY A 191 3.17 -17.50 48.56
CA GLY A 191 4.14 -16.65 47.86
C GLY A 191 3.75 -16.27 46.41
N GLN A 192 2.65 -16.80 45.87
CA GLN A 192 2.14 -16.48 44.55
C GLN A 192 1.00 -15.45 44.61
N THR A 193 0.96 -14.53 43.65
CA THR A 193 -0.15 -13.58 43.49
C THR A 193 -1.35 -14.22 42.77
N TRP A 194 -2.55 -13.66 42.98
CA TRP A 194 -3.75 -14.10 42.26
C TRP A 194 -3.62 -14.00 40.74
N TYR A 195 -2.96 -12.94 40.26
CA TYR A 195 -2.74 -12.70 38.84
C TYR A 195 -1.86 -13.79 38.21
N GLU A 196 -0.77 -14.19 38.87
CA GLU A 196 0.12 -15.24 38.37
C GLU A 196 -0.60 -16.58 38.28
N ALA A 197 -1.37 -16.95 39.30
CA ALA A 197 -2.13 -18.21 39.33
C ALA A 197 -3.23 -18.26 38.25
N ASN A 198 -3.81 -17.11 37.87
CA ASN A 198 -4.96 -17.03 36.96
C ASN A 198 -4.64 -16.39 35.60
N LYS A 199 -3.37 -16.16 35.27
CA LYS A 199 -2.95 -15.46 34.04
C LYS A 199 -3.52 -16.11 32.77
N ALA A 200 -3.54 -17.45 32.70
CA ALA A 200 -4.09 -18.18 31.57
C ALA A 200 -5.60 -17.94 31.41
N ARG A 201 -6.36 -17.97 32.52
CA ARG A 201 -7.81 -17.65 32.54
C ARG A 201 -8.08 -16.21 32.13
N ILE A 202 -7.29 -15.25 32.64
CA ILE A 202 -7.41 -13.83 32.28
C ILE A 202 -7.15 -13.66 30.77
N ALA A 203 -6.10 -14.28 30.24
CA ALA A 203 -5.78 -14.24 28.82
C ALA A 203 -6.90 -14.84 27.94
N ALA A 204 -7.46 -15.99 28.35
CA ALA A 204 -8.59 -16.62 27.66
C ALA A 204 -9.84 -15.72 27.65
N ARG A 205 -10.18 -15.09 28.77
CA ARG A 205 -11.30 -14.13 28.86
C ARG A 205 -11.08 -12.87 28.02
N ILE A 206 -9.85 -12.34 27.97
CA ILE A 206 -9.50 -11.23 27.09
C ILE A 206 -9.65 -11.64 25.62
N LYS A 207 -9.24 -12.87 25.26
CA LYS A 207 -9.42 -13.43 23.91
C LYS A 207 -10.90 -13.52 23.55
N ILE A 208 -11.75 -14.07 24.42
CA ILE A 208 -13.21 -14.14 24.21
C ILE A 208 -13.80 -12.74 24.02
N ARG A 209 -13.49 -11.79 24.93
CA ARG A 209 -13.98 -10.41 24.81
C ARG A 209 -13.59 -9.75 23.48
N ARG A 210 -12.36 -10.00 22.99
CA ARG A 210 -11.92 -9.51 21.67
C ARG A 210 -12.72 -10.15 20.53
N LEU A 211 -13.02 -11.44 20.61
CA LEU A 211 -13.84 -12.14 19.62
C LEU A 211 -15.28 -11.60 19.59
N GLU A 212 -15.92 -11.45 20.75
CA GLU A 212 -17.25 -10.86 20.88
C GLU A 212 -17.30 -9.43 20.35
N THR A 213 -16.28 -8.62 20.67
CA THR A 213 -16.19 -7.24 20.19
C THR A 213 -15.98 -7.20 18.67
N ALA A 214 -15.15 -8.09 18.11
CA ALA A 214 -14.96 -8.20 16.68
C ALA A 214 -16.23 -8.67 15.95
N ALA A 215 -17.00 -9.59 16.55
CA ALA A 215 -18.29 -10.03 16.04
C ALA A 215 -19.33 -8.90 16.06
N PHE A 216 -19.37 -8.12 17.14
CA PHE A 216 -20.23 -6.93 17.23
C PHE A 216 -19.85 -5.87 16.19
N ILE A 217 -18.56 -5.57 16.01
CA ILE A 217 -18.12 -4.62 14.97
C ILE A 217 -18.43 -5.15 13.56
N ARG A 218 -18.34 -6.46 13.35
CA ARG A 218 -18.73 -7.11 12.09
C ARG A 218 -20.22 -6.86 11.81
N SER A 219 -21.10 -7.10 12.77
CA SER A 219 -22.55 -6.91 12.57
C SER A 219 -22.92 -5.46 12.28
N LEU A 220 -22.12 -4.48 12.74
CA LEU A 220 -22.33 -3.07 12.39
C LEU A 220 -22.05 -2.74 10.92
N LYS A 221 -21.25 -3.55 10.23
CA LYS A 221 -20.85 -3.37 8.82
C LYS A 221 -21.64 -4.25 7.86
N ASP A 222 -22.13 -5.39 8.34
CA ASP A 222 -22.72 -6.41 7.49
C ASP A 222 -23.99 -5.91 6.79
N GLY A 223 -24.15 -6.27 5.52
CA GLY A 223 -25.29 -5.86 4.68
C GLY A 223 -25.37 -4.38 4.31
N LYS A 224 -24.45 -3.52 4.77
CA LYS A 224 -24.46 -2.08 4.49
C LYS A 224 -23.58 -1.72 3.28
N PRO A 225 -24.02 -0.83 2.39
CA PRO A 225 -23.22 -0.35 1.26
C PRO A 225 -22.13 0.63 1.69
N CYS A 226 -21.12 0.80 0.84
CA CYS A 226 -20.15 1.89 0.95
C CYS A 226 -20.81 3.23 0.60
N VAL A 227 -20.63 4.25 1.44
CA VAL A 227 -21.18 5.60 1.22
C VAL A 227 -20.70 6.25 -0.10
N ASP A 228 -19.49 5.94 -0.57
CA ASP A 228 -18.91 6.61 -1.75
C ASP A 228 -19.19 5.91 -3.08
N CYS A 229 -19.46 4.61 -3.06
CA CYS A 229 -19.61 3.82 -4.30
C CYS A 229 -20.88 2.97 -4.33
N ASP A 230 -21.75 3.13 -3.34
CA ASP A 230 -23.06 2.48 -3.15
C ASP A 230 -23.07 0.95 -3.30
N THR A 231 -21.89 0.34 -3.33
CA THR A 231 -21.73 -1.09 -3.53
C THR A 231 -21.73 -1.78 -2.18
N VAL A 232 -22.56 -2.82 -2.05
CA VAL A 232 -22.52 -3.71 -0.89
C VAL A 232 -21.24 -4.52 -0.94
N HIS A 233 -20.42 -4.39 0.10
CA HIS A 233 -19.16 -5.11 0.22
C HIS A 233 -19.17 -6.02 1.44
N PRO A 234 -18.43 -7.14 1.40
CA PRO A 234 -18.17 -7.92 2.60
C PRO A 234 -17.56 -7.06 3.71
N TYR A 235 -17.91 -7.34 4.96
CA TYR A 235 -17.52 -6.52 6.12
C TYR A 235 -16.00 -6.29 6.24
N TRP A 236 -15.16 -7.20 5.71
CA TRP A 236 -13.70 -7.09 5.75
C TRP A 236 -13.13 -6.07 4.75
N ARG A 237 -13.87 -5.72 3.70
CA ARG A 237 -13.49 -4.63 2.76
C ARG A 237 -13.89 -3.25 3.29
N LEU A 238 -14.81 -3.18 4.24
CA LEU A 238 -15.34 -1.93 4.77
C LEU A 238 -14.52 -1.39 5.95
N GLU A 239 -14.39 -0.06 6.02
CA GLU A 239 -13.69 0.71 7.03
C GLU A 239 -14.60 1.83 7.56
N PHE A 240 -14.44 2.18 8.84
CA PHE A 240 -15.09 3.35 9.42
C PHE A 240 -14.17 4.56 9.23
N ASP A 241 -14.53 5.43 8.30
CA ASP A 241 -13.82 6.68 7.99
C ASP A 241 -14.38 7.82 8.85
N HIS A 242 -13.50 8.54 9.56
CA HIS A 242 -13.92 9.60 10.47
C HIS A 242 -13.96 10.93 9.72
N LEU A 243 -15.06 11.66 9.87
CA LEU A 243 -15.26 12.95 9.20
C LEU A 243 -14.75 14.17 9.99
N ARG A 244 -14.34 14.02 11.27
CA ARG A 244 -13.97 15.14 12.17
C ARG A 244 -12.76 14.85 13.05
N GLU A 245 -12.29 15.89 13.74
CA GLU A 245 -11.09 15.89 14.59
C GLU A 245 -10.98 14.67 15.52
N LYS A 246 -9.75 14.16 15.57
CA LYS A 246 -9.40 12.81 15.96
C LYS A 246 -9.25 12.68 17.47
N THR A 247 -9.79 11.62 18.06
CA THR A 247 -9.21 11.06 19.29
C THR A 247 -8.51 9.72 19.01
N ILE A 248 -9.15 8.69 18.45
CA ILE A 248 -8.53 7.39 18.06
C ILE A 248 -9.32 6.72 16.91
N SER A 249 -8.68 5.95 16.01
CA SER A 249 -9.39 5.17 14.96
C SER A 249 -10.14 3.96 15.53
N VAL A 250 -11.32 3.61 14.98
CA VAL A 250 -12.08 2.41 15.40
C VAL A 250 -11.23 1.13 15.32
N SER A 251 -10.28 1.07 14.39
CA SER A 251 -9.32 -0.02 14.26
C SER A 251 -8.31 -0.11 15.42
N HIS A 252 -7.98 1.00 16.09
CA HIS A 252 -7.14 1.02 17.29
C HIS A 252 -7.91 0.66 18.58
N ILE A 253 -9.24 0.86 18.61
CA ILE A 253 -10.08 0.45 19.75
C ILE A 253 -9.87 -1.03 20.05
N LEU A 254 -9.90 -1.89 19.02
CA LEU A 254 -9.71 -3.35 19.16
C LEU A 254 -8.35 -3.76 19.76
N LYS A 255 -7.31 -2.94 19.58
CA LYS A 255 -5.93 -3.26 19.99
C LYS A 255 -5.55 -2.67 21.35
N GLU A 256 -5.97 -1.44 21.62
CA GLU A 256 -5.37 -0.62 22.70
C GLU A 256 -6.34 -0.25 23.82
N LYS A 257 -7.67 -0.33 23.61
CA LYS A 257 -8.65 0.10 24.62
C LYS A 257 -9.85 -0.85 24.70
N HIS A 258 -10.07 -1.44 25.87
CA HIS A 258 -11.24 -2.29 26.14
C HIS A 258 -12.53 -1.49 26.29
N TRP A 259 -12.98 -0.82 25.23
CA TRP A 259 -14.20 -0.01 25.27
C TRP A 259 -15.45 -0.87 25.34
N GLY A 260 -16.40 -0.46 26.19
CA GLY A 260 -17.74 -1.04 26.21
C GLY A 260 -18.53 -0.69 24.94
N ARG A 261 -19.51 -1.53 24.59
CA ARG A 261 -20.33 -1.41 23.37
C ARG A 261 -20.93 -0.02 23.17
N LYS A 262 -21.43 0.61 24.24
CA LYS A 262 -22.00 1.98 24.20
C LYS A 262 -21.01 3.01 23.63
N ARG A 263 -19.73 2.92 24.01
CA ARG A 263 -18.70 3.85 23.54
C ARG A 263 -18.31 3.58 22.08
N ILE A 264 -18.30 2.32 21.66
CA ILE A 264 -18.09 1.94 20.25
C ILE A 264 -19.18 2.54 19.37
N LEU A 265 -20.46 2.41 19.76
CA LEU A 265 -21.59 2.97 19.01
C LEU A 265 -21.49 4.50 18.89
N LYS A 266 -21.08 5.20 19.96
CA LYS A 266 -20.89 6.66 19.93
C LYS A 266 -19.83 7.10 18.94
N GLU A 267 -18.74 6.34 18.76
CA GLU A 267 -17.74 6.68 17.74
C GLU A 267 -18.17 6.26 16.33
N VAL A 268 -18.82 5.10 16.19
CA VAL A 268 -19.35 4.65 14.89
C VAL A 268 -20.37 5.66 14.35
N ALA A 269 -21.17 6.30 15.21
CA ALA A 269 -22.10 7.36 14.80
C ALA A 269 -21.43 8.61 14.21
N LYS A 270 -20.12 8.78 14.39
CA LYS A 270 -19.32 9.89 13.81
C LYS A 270 -18.55 9.48 12.55
N CYS A 271 -18.72 8.23 12.11
CA CYS A 271 -17.96 7.66 11.01
C CYS A 271 -18.86 7.34 9.82
N ASP A 272 -18.35 7.55 8.62
CA ASP A 272 -18.90 6.97 7.41
C ASP A 272 -18.39 5.54 7.22
N LEU A 273 -19.23 4.69 6.65
CA LEU A 273 -18.85 3.34 6.28
C LEU A 273 -18.43 3.31 4.81
N VAL A 274 -17.14 3.15 4.55
CA VAL A 274 -16.57 3.21 3.19
C VAL A 274 -15.73 1.97 2.89
N CYS A 275 -15.59 1.59 1.62
CA CYS A 275 -14.69 0.51 1.24
C CYS A 275 -13.22 0.96 1.34
N ALA A 276 -12.29 0.01 1.44
CA ALA A 276 -10.87 0.31 1.62
C ALA A 276 -10.24 1.09 0.45
N ASN A 277 -10.78 0.93 -0.77
CA ASN A 277 -10.35 1.73 -1.92
C ASN A 277 -10.81 3.19 -1.76
N CYS A 278 -12.12 3.43 -1.55
CA CYS A 278 -12.70 4.76 -1.37
C CYS A 278 -12.11 5.50 -0.15
N HIS A 279 -11.88 4.79 0.96
CA HIS A 279 -11.23 5.36 2.15
C HIS A 279 -9.82 5.92 1.84
N ARG A 280 -9.08 5.26 0.95
CA ARG A 280 -7.73 5.71 0.54
C ARG A 280 -7.81 6.91 -0.39
N ASP A 281 -8.80 6.97 -1.26
CA ASP A 281 -9.05 8.15 -2.08
C ASP A 281 -9.41 9.35 -1.18
N ARG A 282 -10.37 9.21 -0.26
CA ARG A 282 -10.69 10.27 0.73
C ARG A 282 -9.46 10.73 1.53
N THR A 283 -8.62 9.80 1.97
CA THR A 283 -7.39 10.14 2.70
C THR A 283 -6.45 10.97 1.84
N GLN A 284 -6.31 10.61 0.55
CA GLN A 284 -5.46 11.34 -0.38
C GLN A 284 -6.02 12.73 -0.69
N ASP A 285 -7.34 12.85 -0.86
CA ASP A 285 -8.01 14.12 -1.15
C ASP A 285 -7.81 15.11 0.01
N ARG A 286 -8.03 14.69 1.25
CA ARG A 286 -7.77 15.52 2.46
C ARG A 286 -6.32 15.99 2.52
N MET A 287 -5.36 15.12 2.21
CA MET A 287 -3.93 15.48 2.19
C MET A 287 -3.59 16.50 1.09
N LEU A 288 -4.35 16.54 0.00
CA LEU A 288 -4.15 17.51 -1.08
C LEU A 288 -4.81 18.85 -0.74
N GLU A 289 -5.97 18.82 -0.09
CA GLU A 289 -6.67 20.01 0.42
C GLU A 289 -5.83 20.74 1.47
N GLU A 290 -5.25 20.02 2.44
CA GLU A 290 -4.35 20.59 3.46
C GLU A 290 -3.04 21.18 2.89
N ALA A 291 -2.67 20.80 1.67
CA ALA A 291 -1.43 21.22 1.01
C ALA A 291 -1.62 22.32 -0.04
N SER A 292 -2.86 22.74 -0.29
CA SER A 292 -3.25 23.79 -1.25
C SER A 292 -3.39 25.14 -0.56
#